data_AF-A0A7X5L3M2-F1
#
_entry.id   AF-A0A7X5L3M2-F1
#
_cell.length_a   1.000
_cell.length_b   1.000
_cell.length_c   1.000
_cell.angle_alpha   90.00
_cell.angle_beta   90.00
_cell.angle_gamma   90.00
#
_symmetry.space_group_name_H-M   'P 1'
#
loop_
_entity.id
_entity.type
_entity.pdbx_description
1 polymer ?
#
loop_
_entity_poly.entity_id
_entity_poly.type
_entity_poly.pdbx_seq_one_letter_code
_entity_poly.pdbx_strand_id
1 'polypeptide(L)'
;MNYIILDLEWNQADDLKTKLESELTFEIIEVGAIKLNSEYMQIDSFHELIKPQVFNRMNQVTGELIHISMRELENCRNFCEAASDFLRWCGDDYIFCTWGNVDLTELQKNMDFYHMPGLSKKPIKYYDVQKLFSIAFEDKKKRRALQFAVEFLNIKEEVAFHRADADAFYTAKVFKKVAAAEGVLKNYSFDTYRLPKNKAEEINAVFEDYAKYISREFINKLAAMNDKDVVSTKCFLCGAKTRKKVPWFSNNGRNYYSVMVCPRHGNIKGKIRMKKSVNDKIYVVKTMKQVNMDTVNDIIMKRNQLREGRRERRHRT
;
A
#
# COMPACT_ATOMS: atom_id res chain seq x y z
N MET A 1 -7.31 21.67 3.04
CA MET A 1 -6.86 20.32 2.68
C MET A 1 -7.61 19.83 1.46
N ASN A 2 -6.90 19.56 0.38
CA ASN A 2 -7.43 18.98 -0.85
C ASN A 2 -7.20 17.45 -0.89
N TYR A 3 -8.02 16.74 -1.67
CA TYR A 3 -7.82 15.33 -1.96
C TYR A 3 -7.31 15.19 -3.38
N ILE A 4 -6.11 14.65 -3.54
CA ILE A 4 -5.53 14.37 -4.86
C ILE A 4 -5.81 12.92 -5.18
N ILE A 5 -6.83 12.70 -6.01
CA ILE A 5 -7.07 11.38 -6.60
C ILE A 5 -6.02 11.18 -7.67
N LEU A 6 -5.17 10.17 -7.53
CA LEU A 6 -4.05 9.90 -8.42
C LEU A 6 -4.18 8.49 -8.98
N ASP A 7 -3.95 8.39 -10.28
CA ASP A 7 -3.74 7.16 -11.02
C ASP A 7 -2.55 7.34 -11.97
N LEU A 8 -1.83 6.25 -12.25
CA LEU A 8 -0.60 6.27 -13.03
C LEU A 8 -0.58 5.07 -13.96
N GLU A 9 -0.18 5.29 -15.21
CA GLU A 9 0.17 4.20 -16.12
C GLU A 9 1.68 4.19 -16.37
N TRP A 10 2.24 3.00 -16.51
CA TRP A 10 3.68 2.81 -16.68
C TRP A 10 4.01 1.75 -17.74
N ASN A 11 5.14 1.94 -18.41
CA ASN A 11 5.77 0.94 -19.25
C ASN A 11 6.77 0.09 -18.46
N GLN A 12 7.16 -1.04 -19.03
CA GLN A 12 8.21 -1.91 -18.50
C GLN A 12 8.99 -2.54 -19.65
N ALA A 13 10.12 -3.17 -19.35
CA ALA A 13 10.87 -3.94 -20.35
C ALA A 13 9.99 -4.98 -21.07
N ASP A 14 10.12 -5.06 -22.39
CA ASP A 14 9.50 -6.08 -23.26
C ASP A 14 10.34 -7.36 -23.33
N ASP A 15 11.60 -7.31 -22.93
CA ASP A 15 12.53 -8.45 -22.92
C ASP A 15 13.25 -8.66 -21.57
N LEU A 16 13.74 -9.89 -21.36
CA LEU A 16 14.43 -10.31 -20.13
C LEU A 16 15.78 -9.61 -19.92
N LYS A 17 16.52 -9.28 -20.98
CA LYS A 17 17.83 -8.65 -20.87
C LYS A 17 17.67 -7.23 -20.34
N THR A 18 16.83 -6.42 -20.99
CA THR A 18 16.54 -5.05 -20.55
C THR A 18 15.97 -5.03 -19.13
N LYS A 19 15.11 -6.00 -18.79
CA LYS A 19 14.56 -6.15 -17.43
C LYS A 19 15.62 -6.41 -16.35
N LEU A 20 16.69 -7.15 -16.67
CA LEU A 20 17.76 -7.47 -15.73
C LEU A 20 18.82 -6.37 -15.64
N GLU A 21 18.99 -5.59 -16.71
CA GLU A 21 19.97 -4.49 -16.78
C GLU A 21 19.42 -3.17 -16.21
N SER A 22 18.10 -2.97 -16.21
CA SER A 22 17.46 -1.73 -15.72
C SER A 22 17.28 -1.71 -14.20
N GLU A 23 17.68 -0.59 -13.58
CA GLU A 23 17.38 -0.30 -12.17
C GLU A 23 15.90 0.07 -11.95
N LEU A 24 15.25 0.62 -12.97
CA LEU A 24 13.82 0.95 -12.96
C LEU A 24 13.02 -0.25 -13.50
N THR A 25 12.00 -0.69 -12.77
CA THR A 25 11.13 -1.79 -13.24
C THR A 25 9.92 -1.26 -14.02
N PHE A 26 9.36 -0.14 -13.59
CA PHE A 26 8.16 0.48 -14.14
C PHE A 26 8.43 1.96 -14.37
N GLU A 27 8.41 2.37 -15.64
CA GLU A 27 8.63 3.75 -16.05
C GLU A 27 7.29 4.42 -16.29
N ILE A 28 6.98 5.49 -15.55
CA ILE A 28 5.69 6.18 -15.67
C ILE A 28 5.60 6.87 -17.04
N ILE A 29 4.49 6.60 -17.75
CA ILE A 29 4.20 7.13 -19.08
C ILE A 29 2.90 7.93 -19.15
N GLU A 30 2.08 7.91 -18.10
CA GLU A 30 0.88 8.74 -17.98
C GLU A 30 0.64 9.08 -16.51
N VAL A 31 0.25 10.33 -16.25
CA VAL A 31 -0.21 10.81 -14.94
C VAL A 31 -1.63 11.33 -15.11
N GLY A 32 -2.57 10.76 -14.36
CA GLY A 32 -3.94 11.24 -14.29
C GLY A 32 -4.31 11.58 -12.85
N ALA A 33 -4.88 12.77 -12.65
CA ALA A 33 -5.29 13.18 -11.32
C ALA A 33 -6.49 14.11 -11.29
N ILE A 34 -7.31 13.96 -10.25
CA ILE A 34 -8.44 14.83 -9.94
C ILE A 34 -8.24 15.46 -8.58
N LYS A 35 -8.40 16.79 -8.50
CA LYS A 35 -8.34 17.55 -7.25
C LYS A 35 -9.74 17.77 -6.72
N LEU A 36 -10.01 17.26 -5.52
CA LEU A 36 -11.25 17.52 -4.81
C LEU A 36 -11.00 18.48 -3.63
N ASN A 37 -11.94 19.37 -3.39
CA ASN A 37 -11.96 20.21 -2.18
C ASN A 37 -12.47 19.43 -0.95
N SER A 38 -12.61 20.12 0.18
CA SER A 38 -13.11 19.54 1.44
C SER A 38 -14.55 19.01 1.39
N GLU A 39 -15.33 19.42 0.40
CA GLU A 39 -16.71 18.96 0.14
C GLU A 39 -16.76 17.83 -0.89
N TYR A 40 -15.59 17.29 -1.26
CA TYR A 40 -15.44 16.25 -2.29
C TYR A 40 -15.96 16.70 -3.68
N MET A 41 -15.96 18.01 -3.92
CA MET A 41 -16.26 18.59 -5.22
C MET A 41 -14.97 18.74 -6.01
N GLN A 42 -15.00 18.31 -7.27
CA GLN A 42 -13.87 18.51 -8.18
C GLN A 42 -13.69 20.00 -8.44
N ILE A 43 -12.46 20.47 -8.22
CA ILE A 43 -12.05 21.85 -8.46
C ILE A 43 -11.01 21.97 -9.56
N ASP A 44 -10.36 20.86 -9.94
CA ASP A 44 -9.27 20.86 -10.91
C ASP A 44 -8.97 19.43 -11.40
N SER A 45 -8.26 19.30 -12.51
CA SER A 45 -7.75 18.03 -13.05
C SER A 45 -6.36 18.22 -13.66
N PHE A 46 -5.54 17.18 -13.58
CA PHE A 46 -4.21 17.12 -14.19
C PHE A 46 -4.10 15.86 -15.03
N HIS A 47 -3.64 15.99 -16.26
CA HIS A 47 -3.38 14.87 -17.15
C HIS A 47 -2.15 15.17 -18.01
N GLU A 48 -1.19 14.27 -18.03
CA GLU A 48 0.00 14.37 -18.86
C GLU A 48 0.41 12.98 -19.35
N LEU A 49 0.68 12.87 -20.65
CA LEU A 49 1.44 11.76 -21.23
C LEU A 49 2.93 12.08 -21.15
N ILE A 50 3.74 11.06 -20.89
CA ILE A 50 5.17 11.21 -20.59
C ILE A 50 5.99 10.39 -21.57
N LYS A 51 7.01 11.03 -22.13
CA LYS A 51 7.97 10.39 -23.02
C LYS A 51 8.87 9.42 -22.25
N PRO A 52 8.87 8.12 -22.60
CA PRO A 52 9.83 7.16 -22.06
C PRO A 52 11.26 7.54 -22.41
N GLN A 53 12.16 7.34 -21.46
CA GLN A 53 13.61 7.53 -21.58
C GLN A 53 14.39 6.24 -21.32
N VAL A 54 13.77 5.25 -20.66
CA VAL A 54 14.36 3.95 -20.30
C VAL A 54 13.85 2.87 -21.25
N PHE A 55 12.53 2.71 -21.38
CA PHE A 55 11.90 1.67 -22.18
C PHE A 55 11.32 2.25 -23.47
N ASN A 56 12.16 2.29 -24.51
CA ASN A 56 11.83 2.85 -25.82
C ASN A 56 10.91 1.95 -26.68
N ARG A 57 10.42 0.84 -26.12
CA ARG A 57 9.44 -0.06 -26.74
C ARG A 57 8.32 -0.31 -25.76
N MET A 58 7.08 -0.25 -26.25
CA MET A 58 5.92 -0.58 -25.43
C MET A 58 5.91 -2.08 -25.16
N ASN A 59 5.83 -2.46 -23.88
CA ASN A 59 5.56 -3.84 -23.52
C ASN A 59 4.19 -4.26 -24.07
N GLN A 60 4.12 -5.40 -24.77
CA GLN A 60 2.91 -5.81 -25.48
C GLN A 60 1.66 -5.88 -24.58
N VAL A 61 1.76 -6.54 -23.43
CA VAL A 61 0.63 -6.69 -22.49
C VAL A 61 0.21 -5.33 -21.94
N THR A 62 1.17 -4.43 -21.71
CA THR A 62 0.91 -3.08 -21.23
C THR A 62 0.18 -2.26 -22.30
N GLY A 63 0.69 -2.26 -23.54
CA GLY A 63 0.07 -1.53 -24.65
C GLY A 63 -1.34 -2.02 -25.02
N GLU A 64 -1.60 -3.33 -24.90
CA GLU A 64 -2.94 -3.90 -25.09
C GLU A 64 -3.92 -3.43 -23.99
N LEU A 65 -3.44 -3.21 -22.78
CA LEU A 65 -4.26 -2.81 -21.63
C LEU A 65 -4.60 -1.32 -21.65
N ILE A 66 -3.60 -0.45 -21.85
CA ILE A 66 -3.76 1.01 -21.66
C ILE A 66 -4.05 1.77 -22.95
N HIS A 67 -3.98 1.10 -24.11
CA HIS A 67 -4.23 1.69 -25.42
C HIS A 67 -3.40 2.95 -25.73
N ILE A 68 -2.15 3.00 -25.26
CA ILE A 68 -1.17 4.05 -25.58
C ILE A 68 -0.11 3.47 -26.52
N SER A 69 0.19 4.19 -27.60
CA SER A 69 1.28 3.84 -28.52
C SER A 69 2.55 4.64 -28.24
N MET A 70 3.72 4.07 -28.55
CA MET A 70 5.01 4.80 -28.45
C MET A 70 5.04 6.08 -29.29
N ARG A 71 4.27 6.12 -30.39
CA ARG A 71 4.18 7.28 -31.28
C ARG A 71 3.49 8.47 -30.60
N GLU A 72 2.49 8.21 -29.77
CA GLU A 72 1.82 9.25 -28.98
C GLU A 72 2.77 9.86 -27.94
N LEU A 73 3.70 9.05 -27.41
CA LEU A 73 4.64 9.46 -26.38
C LEU A 73 5.89 10.17 -26.91
N GLU A 74 6.18 10.08 -28.22
CA GLU A 74 7.48 10.52 -28.79
C GLU A 74 7.77 12.01 -28.61
N ASN A 75 6.72 12.84 -28.63
CA ASN A 75 6.78 14.30 -28.51
C ASN A 75 6.29 14.82 -27.15
N CYS A 76 6.02 13.91 -26.20
CA CYS A 76 5.63 14.28 -24.84
C CYS A 76 6.81 14.82 -24.04
N ARG A 77 6.48 15.49 -22.93
CA ARG A 77 7.46 15.95 -21.95
C ARG A 77 8.12 14.77 -21.24
N ASN A 78 9.32 14.98 -20.70
CA ASN A 78 9.95 13.94 -19.89
C ASN A 78 9.33 13.86 -18.49
N PHE A 79 9.66 12.78 -17.76
CA PHE A 79 9.09 12.53 -16.44
C PHE A 79 9.39 13.66 -15.44
N CYS A 80 10.63 14.17 -15.43
CA CYS A 80 11.04 15.22 -14.49
C CYS A 80 10.19 16.49 -14.63
N GLU A 81 9.91 16.87 -15.87
CA GLU A 81 9.10 18.03 -16.21
C GLU A 81 7.64 17.84 -15.77
N ALA A 82 7.02 16.73 -16.19
CA ALA A 82 5.62 16.44 -15.88
C ALA A 82 5.39 16.25 -14.37
N ALA A 83 6.26 15.50 -13.69
CA ALA A 83 6.17 15.26 -12.25
C ALA A 83 6.40 16.54 -11.44
N SER A 84 7.30 17.43 -11.86
CA SER A 84 7.52 18.72 -11.18
C SER A 84 6.29 19.61 -11.24
N ASP A 85 5.62 19.67 -12.40
CA ASP A 85 4.40 20.44 -12.56
C ASP A 85 3.21 19.80 -11.84
N PHE A 86 3.10 18.46 -11.86
CA PHE A 86 2.10 17.73 -11.09
C PHE A 86 2.21 18.02 -9.58
N LEU A 87 3.43 17.99 -9.02
CA LEU A 87 3.66 18.27 -7.61
C LEU A 87 3.37 19.74 -7.28
N ARG A 88 3.72 20.68 -8.16
CA ARG A 88 3.33 22.09 -8.01
C ARG A 88 1.82 22.26 -8.04
N TRP A 89 1.14 21.54 -8.93
CA TRP A 89 -0.31 21.53 -9.06
C TRP A 89 -1.01 20.95 -7.83
N CYS A 90 -0.41 19.98 -7.12
CA CYS A 90 -0.95 19.44 -5.87
C CYS A 90 -1.08 20.53 -4.76
N GLY A 91 -0.18 21.50 -4.74
CA GLY A 91 -0.11 22.55 -3.72
C GLY A 91 0.47 22.05 -2.39
N ASP A 92 0.22 22.78 -1.30
CA ASP A 92 0.90 22.54 -0.01
C ASP A 92 0.07 21.73 1.01
N ASP A 93 -1.26 21.80 0.95
CA ASP A 93 -2.17 21.16 1.91
C ASP A 93 -3.09 20.16 1.21
N TYR A 94 -2.60 18.92 1.07
CA TYR A 94 -3.31 17.86 0.39
C TYR A 94 -3.04 16.46 0.97
N ILE A 95 -3.89 15.51 0.59
CA ILE A 95 -3.70 14.07 0.83
C ILE A 95 -3.95 13.28 -0.45
N PHE A 96 -3.06 12.34 -0.75
CA PHE A 96 -3.23 11.43 -1.87
C PHE A 96 -4.35 10.41 -1.61
N CYS A 97 -5.07 10.09 -2.67
CA CYS A 97 -6.07 9.04 -2.75
C CYS A 97 -5.81 8.21 -4.00
N THR A 98 -5.62 6.90 -3.87
CA THR A 98 -5.25 6.02 -5.00
C THR A 98 -6.15 4.78 -5.01
N TRP A 99 -6.39 4.19 -6.18
CA TRP A 99 -7.10 2.92 -6.29
C TRP A 99 -6.18 1.72 -6.02
N GLY A 100 -5.77 1.57 -4.76
CA GLY A 100 -4.83 0.53 -4.34
C GLY A 100 -3.59 1.15 -3.70
N ASN A 101 -2.47 0.42 -3.73
CA ASN A 101 -1.30 0.73 -2.91
C ASN A 101 0.01 0.85 -3.67
N VAL A 102 -0.02 0.96 -5.00
CA VAL A 102 1.17 0.88 -5.86
C VAL A 102 1.61 2.25 -6.37
N ASP A 103 0.68 3.14 -6.71
CA ASP A 103 0.96 4.40 -7.43
C ASP A 103 1.95 5.29 -6.69
N LEU A 104 1.74 5.49 -5.38
CA LEU A 104 2.67 6.30 -4.57
C LEU A 104 4.06 5.68 -4.46
N THR A 105 4.16 4.34 -4.44
CA THR A 105 5.45 3.66 -4.44
C THR A 105 6.14 3.83 -5.80
N GLU A 106 5.43 3.65 -6.91
CA GLU A 106 6.01 3.81 -8.25
C GLU A 106 6.37 5.25 -8.59
N LEU A 107 5.56 6.24 -8.17
CA LEU A 107 5.89 7.66 -8.26
C LEU A 107 7.22 7.95 -7.56
N GLN A 108 7.38 7.50 -6.31
CA GLN A 108 8.61 7.72 -5.56
C GLN A 108 9.82 6.99 -6.16
N LYS A 109 9.65 5.79 -6.72
CA LYS A 109 10.73 5.08 -7.41
C LYS A 109 11.21 5.81 -8.66
N ASN A 110 10.28 6.29 -9.49
CA ASN A 110 10.61 7.06 -10.68
C ASN A 110 11.32 8.38 -10.28
N MET A 111 10.81 9.07 -9.26
CA MET A 111 11.47 10.27 -8.73
C MET A 111 12.91 9.98 -8.26
N ASP A 112 13.14 8.87 -7.54
CA ASP A 112 14.49 8.50 -7.10
C ASP A 112 15.40 8.14 -8.28
N PHE A 113 14.89 7.41 -9.27
CA PHE A 113 15.61 7.02 -10.49
C PHE A 113 16.07 8.24 -11.29
N TYR A 114 15.21 9.24 -11.46
CA TYR A 114 15.55 10.50 -12.14
C TYR A 114 16.17 11.56 -11.22
N HIS A 115 16.59 11.19 -10.01
CA HIS A 115 17.27 12.07 -9.05
C HIS A 115 16.48 13.32 -8.66
N MET A 116 15.14 13.23 -8.67
CA MET A 116 14.26 14.30 -8.20
C MET A 116 14.25 14.37 -6.67
N PRO A 117 13.92 15.54 -6.07
CA PRO A 117 13.68 15.63 -4.64
C PRO A 117 12.57 14.66 -4.20
N GLY A 118 12.87 13.75 -3.27
CA GLY A 118 11.90 12.74 -2.85
C GLY A 118 10.61 13.33 -2.27
N LEU A 119 9.47 12.73 -2.65
CA LEU A 119 8.11 13.15 -2.27
C LEU A 119 7.91 13.34 -0.76
N SER A 120 8.60 12.54 0.05
CA SER A 120 8.59 12.65 1.51
C SER A 120 9.89 12.09 2.09
N LYS A 121 10.23 12.51 3.32
CA LYS A 121 11.32 11.91 4.11
C LYS A 121 10.84 10.80 5.05
N LYS A 122 9.53 10.57 5.14
CA LYS A 122 8.83 9.66 6.06
C LYS A 122 7.73 8.88 5.34
N PRO A 123 7.18 7.79 5.91
CA PRO A 123 6.04 7.10 5.32
C PRO A 123 4.88 8.06 5.04
N ILE A 124 4.28 7.95 3.86
CA ILE A 124 3.22 8.87 3.41
C ILE A 124 1.87 8.34 3.88
N LYS A 125 1.13 9.17 4.62
CA LYS A 125 -0.28 8.89 4.96
C LYS A 125 -1.14 9.20 3.73
N TYR A 126 -1.97 8.25 3.30
CA TYR A 126 -2.83 8.40 2.12
C TYR A 126 -4.13 7.61 2.28
N TYR A 127 -5.09 7.84 1.37
CA TYR A 127 -6.31 7.04 1.26
C TYR A 127 -6.20 5.99 0.16
N ASP A 128 -6.12 4.73 0.56
CA ASP A 128 -6.32 3.59 -0.34
C ASP A 128 -7.83 3.44 -0.57
N VAL A 129 -8.33 4.01 -1.67
CA VAL A 129 -9.77 4.08 -1.98
C VAL A 129 -10.35 2.68 -2.17
N GLN A 130 -9.58 1.75 -2.73
CA GLN A 130 -9.97 0.35 -2.87
C GLN A 130 -10.22 -0.33 -1.51
N LYS A 131 -9.36 -0.08 -0.51
CA LYS A 131 -9.58 -0.51 0.87
C LYS A 131 -10.79 0.18 1.49
N LEU A 132 -10.94 1.49 1.31
CA LEU A 132 -12.05 2.23 1.91
C LEU A 132 -13.40 1.80 1.32
N PHE A 133 -13.46 1.53 0.01
CA PHE A 133 -14.61 0.94 -0.66
C PHE A 133 -15.03 -0.38 0.00
N SER A 134 -14.08 -1.30 0.20
CA SER A 134 -14.36 -2.56 0.89
C SER A 134 -14.86 -2.38 2.33
N ILE A 135 -14.42 -1.30 3.01
CA ILE A 135 -14.88 -0.99 4.37
C ILE A 135 -16.32 -0.45 4.35
N ALA A 136 -16.64 0.43 3.40
CA ALA A 136 -17.95 1.06 3.29
C ALA A 136 -19.02 0.11 2.76
N PHE A 137 -18.69 -0.78 1.81
CA PHE A 137 -19.68 -1.50 1.01
C PHE A 137 -19.50 -3.02 0.96
N GLU A 138 -18.39 -3.58 1.45
CA GLU A 138 -18.14 -5.03 1.48
C GLU A 138 -17.72 -5.54 2.88
N ASP A 139 -16.88 -6.57 2.94
CA ASP A 139 -16.50 -7.31 4.16
C ASP A 139 -15.21 -6.78 4.83
N LYS A 140 -14.77 -5.57 4.46
CA LYS A 140 -13.51 -4.92 4.88
C LYS A 140 -12.23 -5.63 4.38
N LYS A 141 -12.33 -6.79 3.72
CA LYS A 141 -11.19 -7.65 3.34
C LYS A 141 -10.99 -7.76 1.83
N LYS A 142 -12.07 -7.88 1.05
CA LYS A 142 -12.01 -8.00 -0.41
C LYS A 142 -11.37 -6.77 -1.04
N ARG A 143 -10.68 -6.98 -2.14
CA ARG A 143 -10.09 -5.93 -2.97
C ARG A 143 -10.58 -6.17 -4.39
N ARG A 144 -11.23 -5.16 -4.96
CA ARG A 144 -11.94 -5.23 -6.22
C ARG A 144 -11.26 -4.33 -7.25
N ALA A 145 -11.34 -4.71 -8.52
CA ALA A 145 -10.97 -3.81 -9.60
C ALA A 145 -11.87 -2.55 -9.57
N LEU A 146 -11.38 -1.44 -10.13
CA LEU A 146 -12.11 -0.18 -10.14
C LEU A 146 -13.46 -0.31 -10.85
N GLN A 147 -13.47 -0.98 -12.01
CA GLN A 147 -14.66 -1.25 -12.79
C GLN A 147 -15.80 -1.90 -11.96
N PHE A 148 -15.47 -2.87 -11.10
CA PHE A 148 -16.45 -3.49 -10.22
C PHE A 148 -17.09 -2.46 -9.26
N ALA A 149 -16.30 -1.54 -8.72
CA ALA A 149 -16.81 -0.52 -7.80
C ALA A 149 -17.67 0.53 -8.53
N VAL A 150 -17.29 0.89 -9.76
CA VAL A 150 -18.08 1.78 -10.64
C VAL A 150 -19.44 1.17 -10.92
N GLU A 151 -19.47 -0.10 -11.34
CA GLU A 151 -20.69 -0.86 -11.59
C GLU A 151 -21.54 -1.01 -10.32
N PHE A 152 -20.93 -1.45 -9.21
CA PHE A 152 -21.61 -1.65 -7.93
C PHE A 152 -22.30 -0.38 -7.41
N LEU A 153 -21.69 0.78 -7.63
CA LEU A 153 -22.22 2.08 -7.20
C LEU A 153 -23.17 2.72 -8.22
N ASN A 154 -23.47 2.02 -9.33
CA ASN A 154 -24.26 2.53 -10.45
C ASN A 154 -23.73 3.86 -10.97
N ILE A 155 -22.40 4.00 -11.03
CA ILE A 155 -21.75 5.15 -11.66
C ILE A 155 -21.79 4.91 -13.16
N LYS A 156 -22.35 5.87 -13.91
CA LYS A 156 -22.42 5.79 -15.36
C LYS A 156 -21.01 5.72 -15.94
N GLU A 157 -20.77 4.73 -16.79
CA GLU A 157 -19.56 4.65 -17.61
C GLU A 157 -19.65 5.73 -18.71
N GLU A 158 -18.71 6.66 -18.69
CA GLU A 158 -18.63 7.82 -19.59
C GLU A 158 -17.41 7.70 -20.53
N VAL A 159 -16.35 7.05 -20.08
CA VAL A 159 -15.07 6.85 -20.77
C VAL A 159 -14.52 5.43 -20.51
N ALA A 160 -13.67 4.93 -21.40
CA ALA A 160 -13.03 3.63 -21.22
C ALA A 160 -12.02 3.64 -20.05
N PHE A 161 -11.87 2.49 -19.38
CA PHE A 161 -10.88 2.28 -18.32
C PHE A 161 -9.45 2.16 -18.88
N HIS A 162 -8.47 2.13 -17.96
CA HIS A 162 -7.04 1.91 -18.26
C HIS A 162 -6.36 3.10 -18.95
N ARG A 163 -6.91 4.29 -18.72
CA ARG A 163 -6.23 5.56 -18.92
C ARG A 163 -6.18 6.25 -17.58
N ALA A 164 -5.03 6.83 -17.23
CA ALA A 164 -4.84 7.36 -15.89
C ALA A 164 -5.86 8.46 -15.54
N ASP A 165 -6.23 9.32 -16.50
CA ASP A 165 -7.24 10.36 -16.31
C ASP A 165 -8.64 9.78 -16.09
N ALA A 166 -9.02 8.77 -16.87
CA ALA A 166 -10.27 8.05 -16.72
C ALA A 166 -10.37 7.31 -15.37
N ASP A 167 -9.32 6.58 -14.99
CA ASP A 167 -9.29 5.81 -13.75
C ASP A 167 -9.22 6.74 -12.52
N ALA A 168 -8.52 7.89 -12.62
CA ALA A 168 -8.58 8.95 -11.60
C ALA A 168 -9.99 9.56 -11.49
N PHE A 169 -10.67 9.80 -12.61
CA PHE A 169 -12.05 10.31 -12.63
C PHE A 169 -13.04 9.34 -11.97
N TYR A 170 -13.01 8.07 -12.34
CA TYR A 170 -13.86 7.06 -11.72
C TYR A 170 -13.52 6.86 -10.24
N THR A 171 -12.24 6.85 -9.89
CA THR A 171 -11.79 6.79 -8.49
C THR A 171 -12.32 7.99 -7.71
N ALA A 172 -12.37 9.20 -8.30
CA ALA A 172 -12.95 10.37 -7.66
C ALA A 172 -14.46 10.22 -7.39
N LYS A 173 -15.22 9.70 -8.37
CA LYS A 173 -16.66 9.43 -8.18
C LYS A 173 -16.91 8.36 -7.12
N VAL A 174 -16.12 7.29 -7.12
CA VAL A 174 -16.19 6.24 -6.08
C VAL A 174 -15.80 6.82 -4.72
N PHE A 175 -14.72 7.59 -4.64
CA PHE A 175 -14.24 8.22 -3.40
C PHE A 175 -15.31 9.10 -2.77
N LYS A 176 -16.03 9.92 -3.57
CA LYS A 176 -17.14 10.75 -3.07
C LYS A 176 -18.25 9.92 -2.41
N LYS A 177 -18.61 8.77 -2.99
CA LYS A 177 -19.61 7.84 -2.41
C LYS A 177 -19.08 7.17 -1.15
N VAL A 178 -17.82 6.74 -1.16
CA VAL A 178 -17.16 6.14 -0.01
C VAL A 178 -17.09 7.13 1.15
N ALA A 179 -16.61 8.35 0.91
CA ALA A 179 -16.40 9.37 1.93
C ALA A 179 -17.69 9.81 2.65
N ALA A 180 -18.86 9.59 2.04
CA ALA A 180 -20.15 9.79 2.68
C ALA A 180 -20.47 8.75 3.78
N ALA A 181 -19.80 7.59 3.78
CA ALA A 181 -19.96 6.60 4.83
C ALA A 181 -19.27 7.06 6.13
N GLU A 182 -20.05 7.13 7.21
CA GLU A 182 -19.59 7.69 8.48
C GLU A 182 -18.31 7.00 9.00
N GLY A 183 -17.32 7.81 9.34
CA GLY A 183 -16.07 7.32 9.94
C GLY A 183 -15.14 6.54 9.02
N VAL A 184 -15.49 6.30 7.74
CA VAL A 184 -14.65 5.49 6.84
C VAL A 184 -13.26 6.09 6.67
N LEU A 185 -13.14 7.42 6.56
CA LEU A 185 -11.88 8.14 6.39
C LEU A 185 -10.96 8.07 7.62
N LYS A 186 -11.43 7.56 8.76
CA LYS A 186 -10.53 7.21 9.88
C LYS A 186 -9.57 6.07 9.49
N ASN A 187 -9.88 5.32 8.44
CA ASN A 187 -9.14 4.14 7.98
C ASN A 187 -8.07 4.43 6.91
N TYR A 188 -7.26 5.48 7.10
CA TYR A 188 -6.14 5.79 6.21
C TYR A 188 -5.09 4.65 6.14
N SER A 189 -4.25 4.73 5.11
CA SER A 189 -3.14 3.83 4.83
C SER A 189 -1.80 4.56 4.90
N PHE A 190 -0.71 3.79 4.82
CA PHE A 190 0.65 4.31 4.80
C PHE A 190 1.42 3.68 3.66
N ASP A 191 1.96 4.50 2.77
CA ASP A 191 3.00 4.09 1.85
C ASP A 191 4.30 3.99 2.63
N THR A 192 5.06 2.93 2.37
CA THR A 192 6.27 2.59 3.13
C THR A 192 7.50 2.51 2.24
N TYR A 193 7.52 3.22 1.11
CA TYR A 193 8.73 3.36 0.30
C TYR A 193 9.83 4.07 1.09
N ARG A 194 9.47 5.20 1.73
CA ARG A 194 10.27 5.85 2.77
C ARG A 194 9.85 5.34 4.15
N LEU A 195 10.83 5.00 4.97
CA LEU A 195 10.62 4.39 6.28
C LEU A 195 10.95 5.37 7.42
N PRO A 196 10.43 5.14 8.64
CA PRO A 196 10.88 5.86 9.83
C PRO A 196 12.39 5.75 9.99
N LYS A 197 13.08 6.86 10.26
CA LYS A 197 14.55 6.86 10.40
C LYS A 197 15.02 6.39 11.77
N ASN A 198 14.20 6.66 12.78
CA ASN A 198 14.50 6.36 14.17
C ASN A 198 13.22 5.97 14.90
N LYS A 199 13.38 5.59 16.18
CA LYS A 199 12.29 5.11 17.03
C LYS A 199 11.17 6.13 17.25
N ALA A 200 11.49 7.42 17.32
CA ALA A 200 10.50 8.48 17.55
C ALA A 200 9.59 8.71 16.33
N GLU A 201 10.05 8.32 15.14
CA GLU A 201 9.28 8.42 13.90
C GLU A 201 8.45 7.16 13.59
N GLU A 202 8.59 6.11 14.40
CA GLU A 202 7.86 4.86 14.17
C GLU A 202 6.35 5.07 14.33
N ILE A 203 5.61 4.47 13.41
CA ILE A 203 4.17 4.68 13.34
C ILE A 203 3.49 3.73 14.32
N ASN A 204 2.63 4.28 15.17
CA ASN A 204 1.68 3.55 15.99
C ASN A 204 0.29 4.12 15.73
N ALA A 205 -0.50 3.47 14.87
CA ALA A 205 -1.84 3.89 14.52
C ALA A 205 -2.87 2.91 15.07
N VAL A 206 -3.93 3.41 15.71
CA VAL A 206 -5.07 2.61 16.17
C VAL A 206 -6.28 2.98 15.34
N PHE A 207 -6.83 1.98 14.67
CA PHE A 207 -8.09 2.04 13.93
C PHE A 207 -9.16 1.30 14.73
N GLU A 208 -10.41 1.35 14.25
CA GLU A 208 -11.56 0.76 14.94
C GLU A 208 -11.37 -0.72 15.28
N ASP A 209 -10.99 -1.56 14.32
CA ASP A 209 -10.88 -3.02 14.51
C ASP A 209 -9.43 -3.51 14.68
N TYR A 210 -8.44 -2.62 14.59
CA TYR A 210 -7.03 -3.00 14.66
C TYR A 210 -6.06 -1.87 14.95
N ALA A 211 -4.90 -2.21 15.51
CA ALA A 211 -3.73 -1.36 15.51
C ALA A 211 -2.73 -1.77 14.44
N LYS A 212 -1.97 -0.79 13.93
CA LYS A 212 -0.86 -0.94 12.99
C LYS A 212 0.39 -0.27 13.55
N TYR A 213 1.49 -1.00 13.51
CA TYR A 213 2.82 -0.50 13.82
C TYR A 213 3.74 -0.66 12.61
N ILE A 214 4.51 0.38 12.27
CA ILE A 214 5.52 0.38 11.21
C ILE A 214 6.84 0.83 11.83
N SER A 215 7.84 -0.05 11.80
CA SER A 215 9.15 0.21 12.39
C SER A 215 10.08 0.99 11.47
N ARG A 216 11.18 1.47 12.05
CA ARG A 216 12.40 1.78 11.32
C ARG A 216 13.04 0.54 10.69
N GLU A 217 14.12 0.73 9.94
CA GLU A 217 14.94 -0.36 9.41
C GLU A 217 15.76 -1.08 10.51
N PHE A 218 15.96 -2.36 10.30
CA PHE A 218 16.83 -3.26 11.06
C PHE A 218 17.80 -3.93 10.10
N ILE A 219 19.03 -4.18 10.58
CA ILE A 219 20.08 -4.83 9.78
C ILE A 219 19.69 -6.24 9.31
N ASN A 220 18.86 -6.96 10.07
CA ASN A 220 18.39 -8.29 9.72
C ASN A 220 17.14 -8.67 10.55
N LYS A 221 16.58 -9.84 10.24
CA LYS A 221 15.37 -10.36 10.91
C LYS A 221 15.59 -10.65 12.40
N LEU A 222 16.79 -11.06 12.80
CA LEU A 222 17.12 -11.36 14.20
C LEU A 222 17.08 -10.07 15.03
N ALA A 223 17.71 -8.99 14.54
CA ALA A 223 17.67 -7.68 15.18
C ALA A 223 16.22 -7.19 15.33
N ALA A 224 15.40 -7.33 14.28
CA ALA A 224 13.98 -6.97 14.34
C ALA A 224 13.21 -7.78 15.40
N MET A 225 13.44 -9.10 15.50
CA MET A 225 12.76 -9.95 16.48
C MET A 225 13.30 -9.83 17.91
N ASN A 226 14.46 -9.22 18.11
CA ASN A 226 15.00 -8.88 19.43
C ASN A 226 14.53 -7.49 19.91
N ASP A 227 13.95 -6.67 19.04
CA ASP A 227 13.44 -5.35 19.40
C ASP A 227 12.14 -5.47 20.25
N LYS A 228 12.15 -4.81 21.41
CA LYS A 228 11.08 -4.89 22.42
C LYS A 228 9.74 -4.35 21.91
N ASP A 229 9.74 -3.36 21.02
CA ASP A 229 8.52 -2.76 20.49
C ASP A 229 7.94 -3.61 19.37
N VAL A 230 8.81 -4.20 18.53
CA VAL A 230 8.40 -5.20 17.54
C VAL A 230 7.68 -6.36 18.21
N VAL A 231 8.30 -7.02 19.20
CA VAL A 231 7.71 -8.20 19.84
C VAL A 231 6.71 -7.87 20.95
N SER A 232 6.50 -6.58 21.25
CA SER A 232 5.54 -6.14 22.26
C SER A 232 4.16 -6.75 22.02
N THR A 233 3.57 -7.23 23.11
CA THR A 233 2.27 -7.91 23.14
C THR A 233 1.24 -7.16 23.97
N LYS A 234 1.50 -5.90 24.37
CA LYS A 234 0.53 -5.09 25.11
C LYS A 234 -0.80 -4.99 24.35
N CYS A 235 -1.90 -4.92 25.08
CA CYS A 235 -3.22 -4.71 24.49
C CYS A 235 -3.25 -3.35 23.80
N PHE A 236 -3.61 -3.31 22.51
CA PHE A 236 -3.65 -2.05 21.76
C PHE A 236 -4.84 -1.15 22.13
N LEU A 237 -5.81 -1.66 22.87
CA LEU A 237 -7.00 -0.92 23.29
C LEU A 237 -6.84 -0.27 24.68
N CYS A 238 -6.28 -0.97 25.68
CA CYS A 238 -6.07 -0.43 27.04
C CYS A 238 -4.61 -0.30 27.47
N GLY A 239 -3.64 -0.68 26.63
CA GLY A 239 -2.21 -0.66 26.99
C GLY A 239 -1.76 -1.71 28.02
N ALA A 240 -2.69 -2.46 28.62
CA ALA A 240 -2.39 -3.43 29.66
C ALA A 240 -1.49 -4.58 29.18
N LYS A 241 -0.72 -5.16 30.12
CA LYS A 241 0.03 -6.40 29.89
C LYS A 241 -0.96 -7.53 29.57
N THR A 242 -0.61 -8.35 28.57
CA THR A 242 -1.43 -9.50 28.15
C THR A 242 -0.75 -10.81 28.51
N ARG A 243 -1.53 -11.88 28.73
CA ARG A 243 -1.00 -13.24 28.81
C ARG A 243 -0.80 -13.81 27.41
N LYS A 244 0.40 -14.30 27.08
CA LYS A 244 0.69 -14.94 25.78
C LYS A 244 0.10 -16.35 25.75
N LYS A 245 -0.99 -16.56 25.01
CA LYS A 245 -1.58 -17.89 24.77
C LYS A 245 -0.77 -18.67 23.73
N VAL A 246 -0.32 -17.99 22.68
CA VAL A 246 0.56 -18.52 21.64
C VAL A 246 1.74 -17.56 21.45
N PRO A 247 2.98 -17.94 21.80
CA PRO A 247 4.17 -17.14 21.51
C PRO A 247 4.36 -16.88 20.02
N TRP A 248 5.13 -15.85 19.66
CA TRP A 248 5.47 -15.56 18.27
C TRP A 248 6.08 -16.79 17.58
N PHE A 249 5.52 -17.18 16.44
CA PHE A 249 6.04 -18.24 15.59
C PHE A 249 5.88 -17.88 14.12
N SER A 250 6.69 -18.49 13.24
CA SER A 250 6.63 -18.28 11.80
C SER A 250 6.78 -19.62 11.06
N ASN A 251 6.11 -19.72 9.91
CA ASN A 251 6.28 -20.83 8.98
C ASN A 251 7.37 -20.58 7.93
N ASN A 252 7.58 -19.32 7.54
CA ASN A 252 8.40 -18.96 6.37
C ASN A 252 9.42 -17.85 6.65
N GLY A 253 9.53 -17.41 7.91
CA GLY A 253 10.41 -16.30 8.32
C GLY A 253 10.04 -14.94 7.71
N ARG A 254 8.87 -14.82 7.07
CA ARG A 254 8.31 -13.57 6.53
C ARG A 254 7.09 -13.11 7.33
N ASN A 255 6.23 -14.06 7.72
CA ASN A 255 5.04 -13.78 8.53
C ASN A 255 5.16 -14.44 9.89
N TYR A 256 5.00 -13.67 10.97
CA TYR A 256 4.95 -14.19 12.33
C TYR A 256 3.56 -13.96 12.92
N TYR A 257 3.10 -14.92 13.72
CA TYR A 257 1.79 -14.91 14.35
C TYR A 257 1.93 -15.14 15.85
N SER A 258 1.05 -14.51 16.63
CA SER A 258 0.93 -14.73 18.07
C SER A 258 -0.52 -14.49 18.50
N VAL A 259 -0.92 -15.13 19.59
CA VAL A 259 -2.20 -14.89 20.26
C VAL A 259 -1.92 -14.53 21.70
N MET A 260 -2.51 -13.43 22.15
CA MET A 260 -2.46 -12.97 23.53
C MET A 260 -3.86 -12.71 24.07
N VAL A 261 -4.01 -12.78 25.39
CA VAL A 261 -5.27 -12.58 26.09
C VAL A 261 -5.14 -11.34 26.97
N CYS A 262 -5.95 -10.33 26.68
CA CYS A 262 -6.15 -9.17 27.53
C CYS A 262 -7.24 -9.48 28.56
N PRO A 263 -7.04 -9.19 29.86
CA PRO A 263 -8.07 -9.38 30.88
C PRO A 263 -9.38 -8.61 30.61
N ARG A 264 -9.31 -7.47 29.91
CA ARG A 264 -10.47 -6.61 29.60
C ARG A 264 -11.04 -6.87 28.21
N HIS A 265 -10.18 -7.18 27.24
CA HIS A 265 -10.52 -7.18 25.81
C HIS A 265 -10.44 -8.55 25.14
N GLY A 266 -10.21 -9.61 25.91
CA GLY A 266 -10.21 -10.98 25.41
C GLY A 266 -9.04 -11.31 24.49
N ASN A 267 -9.29 -12.14 23.47
CA ASN A 267 -8.26 -12.64 22.57
C ASN A 267 -7.84 -11.58 21.55
N ILE A 268 -6.53 -11.38 21.43
CA ILE A 268 -5.90 -10.49 20.47
C ILE A 268 -4.94 -11.33 19.63
N LYS A 269 -5.02 -11.16 18.32
CA LYS A 269 -4.09 -11.73 17.34
C LYS A 269 -3.06 -10.67 16.98
N GLY A 270 -1.78 -11.03 17.12
CA GLY A 270 -0.67 -10.30 16.52
C GLY A 270 -0.23 -10.94 15.20
N LYS A 271 0.03 -10.11 14.19
CA LYS A 271 0.69 -10.51 12.94
C LYS A 271 1.83 -9.55 12.63
N ILE A 272 3.06 -10.04 12.58
CA ILE A 272 4.25 -9.31 12.11
C ILE A 272 4.53 -9.74 10.67
N ARG A 273 4.73 -8.77 9.78
CA ARG A 273 5.23 -8.96 8.42
C ARG A 273 6.63 -8.38 8.33
N MET A 274 7.60 -9.24 8.08
CA MET A 274 8.98 -8.85 7.75
C MET A 274 9.01 -8.47 6.28
N LYS A 275 9.35 -7.22 6.01
CA LYS A 275 9.48 -6.67 4.66
C LYS A 275 10.93 -6.23 4.42
N LYS A 276 11.33 -6.23 3.15
CA LYS A 276 12.61 -5.65 2.72
C LYS A 276 12.41 -4.17 2.36
N SER A 277 13.34 -3.32 2.78
CA SER A 277 13.43 -1.94 2.31
C SER A 277 14.13 -1.87 0.94
N VAL A 278 14.16 -0.68 0.35
CA VAL A 278 14.96 -0.38 -0.84
C VAL A 278 16.47 -0.60 -0.61
N ASN A 279 16.94 -0.40 0.63
CA ASN A 279 18.33 -0.62 1.03
C ASN A 279 18.64 -2.08 1.42
N ASP A 280 17.81 -3.03 1.00
CA ASP A 280 17.89 -4.47 1.33
C ASP A 280 17.90 -4.82 2.83
N LYS A 281 17.58 -3.86 3.70
CA LYS A 281 17.39 -4.05 5.15
C LYS A 281 15.98 -4.55 5.45
N ILE A 282 15.73 -4.87 6.71
CA ILE A 282 14.44 -5.40 7.17
C ILE A 282 13.66 -4.32 7.89
N TYR A 283 12.37 -4.18 7.60
CA TYR A 283 11.44 -3.44 8.47
C TYR A 283 10.20 -4.27 8.76
N VAL A 284 9.47 -3.86 9.80
CA VAL A 284 8.33 -4.60 10.34
C VAL A 284 7.06 -3.81 10.13
N VAL A 285 6.05 -4.47 9.57
CA VAL A 285 4.66 -4.04 9.68
C VAL A 285 3.93 -5.00 10.60
N LYS A 286 3.60 -4.55 11.81
CA LYS A 286 2.83 -5.32 12.79
C LYS A 286 1.38 -4.86 12.81
N THR A 287 0.45 -5.80 12.88
CA THR A 287 -0.97 -5.52 13.13
C THR A 287 -1.48 -6.33 14.31
N MET A 288 -2.29 -5.70 15.16
CA MET A 288 -2.96 -6.31 16.31
C MET A 288 -4.46 -6.18 16.14
N LYS A 289 -5.22 -7.27 16.25
CA LYS A 289 -6.69 -7.28 16.12
C LYS A 289 -7.33 -8.08 17.25
N GLN A 290 -8.48 -7.65 17.76
CA GLN A 290 -9.33 -8.54 18.55
C GLN A 290 -9.87 -9.66 17.64
N VAL A 291 -9.97 -10.88 18.17
CA VAL A 291 -10.40 -12.06 17.40
C VAL A 291 -11.27 -13.00 18.23
N ASN A 292 -12.13 -13.75 17.55
CA ASN A 292 -12.94 -14.81 18.15
C ASN A 292 -12.12 -16.08 18.40
N MET A 293 -12.75 -17.08 19.02
CA MET A 293 -12.08 -18.33 19.38
C MET A 293 -11.73 -19.20 18.15
N ASP A 294 -12.52 -19.16 17.08
CA ASP A 294 -12.23 -19.88 15.84
C ASP A 294 -10.89 -19.44 15.24
N THR A 295 -10.68 -18.13 15.14
CA THR A 295 -9.41 -17.57 14.67
C THR A 295 -8.23 -17.96 15.57
N VAL A 296 -8.47 -18.10 16.88
CA VAL A 296 -7.46 -18.58 17.82
C VAL A 296 -7.12 -20.04 17.56
N ASN A 297 -8.13 -20.89 17.37
CA ASN A 297 -7.96 -22.31 17.07
C ASN A 297 -7.20 -22.51 15.75
N ASP A 298 -7.52 -21.75 14.70
CA ASP A 298 -6.80 -21.77 13.43
C ASP A 298 -5.30 -21.49 13.60
N ILE A 299 -4.95 -20.52 14.44
CA ILE A 299 -3.54 -20.15 14.70
C ILE A 299 -2.83 -21.25 15.49
N ILE A 300 -3.52 -21.87 16.45
CA ILE A 300 -2.99 -23.01 17.20
C ILE A 300 -2.74 -24.20 16.26
N MET A 301 -3.71 -24.52 15.40
CA MET A 301 -3.59 -25.61 14.42
C MET A 301 -2.40 -25.37 13.47
N LYS A 302 -2.26 -24.15 12.94
CA LYS A 302 -1.10 -23.75 12.13
C LYS A 302 0.23 -23.94 12.86
N ARG A 303 0.29 -23.66 14.16
CA ARG A 303 1.50 -23.86 14.97
C ARG A 303 1.81 -25.34 15.18
N ASN A 304 0.79 -26.17 15.40
CA ASN A 304 0.95 -27.59 15.66
C ASN A 304 1.45 -28.33 14.40
N GLN A 305 0.85 -28.06 13.25
CA GLN A 305 1.31 -28.59 11.96
C GLN A 305 2.80 -28.28 11.69
N LEU A 306 3.26 -27.08 12.04
CA LEU A 306 4.67 -26.72 11.91
C LEU A 306 5.59 -27.50 12.87
N ARG A 307 5.10 -27.88 14.04
CA ARG A 307 5.87 -28.67 15.00
C ARG A 307 5.96 -30.12 14.57
N GLU A 308 4.86 -30.68 14.07
CA GLU A 308 4.80 -32.04 13.51
C GLU A 308 5.74 -32.17 12.31
N GLY A 309 5.62 -31.29 11.31
CA GLY A 309 6.52 -31.33 10.14
C GLY A 309 8.01 -31.14 10.50
N ARG A 310 8.33 -30.42 11.59
CA ARG A 310 9.72 -30.33 12.10
C ARG A 310 10.18 -31.61 12.80
N ARG A 311 9.30 -32.32 13.50
CA ARG A 311 9.59 -33.61 14.12
C ARG A 311 9.84 -34.67 13.06
N GLU A 312 8.97 -34.76 12.06
CA GLU A 312 9.11 -35.71 10.95
C GLU A 312 10.42 -35.52 10.19
N ARG A 313 10.82 -34.27 9.90
CA ARG A 313 12.12 -34.00 9.26
C ARG A 313 13.30 -34.48 10.10
N ARG A 314 13.25 -34.27 11.42
CA ARG A 314 14.31 -34.73 12.35
C ARG A 314 14.39 -36.26 12.46
N HIS A 315 13.27 -36.97 12.26
CA HIS A 315 13.28 -38.45 12.25
C HIS A 315 13.76 -39.05 10.92
N ARG A 316 13.82 -38.25 9.85
CA ARG A 316 14.32 -38.67 8.52
C ARG A 316 15.79 -38.29 8.27
N THR A 317 16.44 -37.59 9.20
CA THR A 317 17.85 -37.18 9.10
C THR A 317 18.67 -37.96 10.11
#